data_AF-A0A3C0G503-F1
#
_entry.id   AF-A0A3C0G503-F1
#
_cell.length_a   1.000
_cell.length_b   1.000
_cell.length_c   1.000
_cell.angle_alpha   90.00
_cell.angle_beta   90.00
_cell.angle_gamma   90.00
#
_symmetry.space_group_name_H-M   'P 1'
#
loop_
_entity.id
_entity.type
_entity.pdbx_description
1 polymer ?
#
loop_
_entity_poly.entity_id
_entity_poly.type
_entity_poly.pdbx_seq_one_letter_code
_entity_poly.pdbx_strand_id
1 'polypeptide(L)' 'NLEADVYFEGDEIQLQLQKAIATLPEKQKLVFNMKYFQELKYEEISEILNTSVGGLKASYHLAVKKLEQYLKED' A
#
# COMPACT_ATOMS: atom_id res chain seq x y z
N ASN A 1 0.62 29.72 10.08
CA ASN A 1 0.89 29.28 8.71
C ASN A 1 1.60 27.94 8.61
N LEU A 2 2.50 27.56 9.53
CA LEU A 2 3.12 26.21 9.52
C LEU A 2 2.14 25.04 9.65
N GLU A 3 1.09 25.17 10.47
CA GLU A 3 0.08 24.11 10.63
C GLU A 3 -0.78 23.90 9.38
N ALA A 4 -1.03 24.97 8.61
CA ALA A 4 -1.77 24.90 7.35
C ALA A 4 -0.92 24.24 6.25
N ASP A 5 0.37 24.57 6.19
CA ASP A 5 1.31 23.97 5.23
C ASP A 5 1.51 22.47 5.51
N VAL A 6 1.68 22.07 6.77
CA VAL A 6 1.80 20.64 7.16
C VAL A 6 0.52 19.85 6.89
N TYR A 7 -0.65 20.44 7.14
CA TYR A 7 -1.93 19.79 6.86
C TYR A 7 -2.15 19.64 5.35
N PHE A 8 -1.84 20.70 4.58
CA PHE A 8 -1.95 20.70 3.12
C PHE A 8 -0.98 19.70 2.47
N GLU A 9 0.27 19.67 2.90
CA GLU A 9 1.26 18.66 2.47
C GLU A 9 0.83 17.23 2.84
N GLY A 10 0.23 17.05 4.02
CA GLY A 10 -0.33 15.77 4.46
C GLY A 10 -1.46 15.27 3.55
N ASP A 11 -2.39 16.15 3.19
CA ASP A 11 -3.50 15.84 2.29
C ASP A 11 -3.00 15.50 0.87
N GLU A 12 -2.00 16.23 0.37
CA GLU A 12 -1.40 15.96 -0.95
C GLU A 12 -0.67 14.62 -0.99
N ILE A 13 0.15 14.31 0.02
CA ILE A 13 0.87 13.04 0.12
C ILE A 13 -0.12 11.88 0.25
N GLN A 14 -1.19 12.04 1.03
CA GLN A 14 -2.22 11.03 1.16
C GLN A 14 -2.95 10.78 -0.16
N LEU A 15 -3.27 11.84 -0.91
CA LEU A 15 -3.87 11.74 -2.23
C LEU A 15 -2.93 11.05 -3.24
N GLN A 16 -1.64 11.38 -3.23
CA GLN A 16 -0.64 10.71 -4.08
C GLN A 16 -0.53 9.22 -3.76
N LEU A 17 -0.50 8.85 -2.48
CA LEU A 17 -0.49 7.45 -2.06
C LEU A 17 -1.75 6.70 -2.54
N GLN A 18 -2.94 7.31 -2.44
CA GLN A 18 -4.17 6.70 -2.93
C GLN A 18 -4.15 6.50 -4.46
N LYS A 19 -3.66 7.49 -5.22
CA LYS A 19 -3.46 7.37 -6.67
C LYS A 19 -2.48 6.25 -7.00
N ALA A 20 -1.34 6.20 -6.31
CA ALA A 20 -0.34 5.14 -6.48
C ALA A 20 -0.94 3.76 -6.21
N ILE A 21 -1.69 3.59 -5.11
CA ILE A 21 -2.39 2.34 -4.78
C ILE A 21 -3.37 1.97 -5.88
N ALA A 22 -4.10 2.92 -6.46
CA ALA A 22 -5.05 2.67 -7.53
C ALA A 22 -4.39 2.02 -8.77
N THR A 23 -3.11 2.30 -9.03
CA THR A 23 -2.35 1.70 -10.14
C THR A 23 -1.90 0.24 -9.91
N LEU A 24 -1.98 -0.25 -8.67
CA LEU A 24 -1.54 -1.60 -8.35
C LEU A 24 -2.45 -2.66 -8.98
N PRO A 25 -1.88 -3.78 -9.48
CA PRO A 25 -2.63 -4.99 -9.79
C PRO A 25 -3.48 -5.44 -8.58
N GLU A 26 -4.67 -6.00 -8.84
CA GLU A 26 -5.66 -6.30 -7.79
C GLU A 26 -5.08 -7.09 -6.61
N LYS A 27 -4.31 -8.15 -6.89
CA LYS A 27 -3.68 -8.97 -5.83
C LYS A 27 -2.67 -8.17 -4.99
N GLN A 28 -1.91 -7.28 -5.62
CA GLN A 28 -0.92 -6.45 -4.92
C GLN A 28 -1.62 -5.39 -4.06
N LYS A 29 -2.65 -4.73 -4.62
CA LYS A 29 -3.52 -3.77 -3.93
C LYS A 29 -4.19 -4.39 -2.70
N LEU A 30 -4.81 -5.56 -2.86
CA LEU A 30 -5.51 -6.27 -1.80
C LEU A 30 -4.55 -6.62 -0.65
N VAL A 31 -3.42 -7.26 -0.96
CA VAL A 31 -2.43 -7.66 0.05
C VAL A 31 -1.83 -6.44 0.74
N PHE A 32 -1.54 -5.37 0.00
CA PHE A 32 -1.06 -4.12 0.58
C PHE A 32 -2.07 -3.54 1.57
N ASN A 33 -3.34 -3.43 1.18
CA ASN A 33 -4.37 -2.87 2.03
C ASN A 33 -4.59 -3.67 3.34
N MET A 34 -4.64 -5.00 3.23
CA MET A 34 -4.77 -5.87 4.40
C MET A 34 -3.57 -5.76 5.34
N LYS A 35 -2.35 -5.70 4.80
CA LYS A 35 -1.13 -5.64 5.62
C LYS A 35 -0.88 -4.26 6.24
N TYR A 36 -1.17 -3.18 5.51
CA TYR A 36 -0.80 -1.82 5.87
C TYR A 36 -1.93 -1.07 6.58
N PHE A 37 -3.15 -1.06 6.00
CA PHE A 37 -4.27 -0.31 6.59
C PHE A 37 -5.06 -1.11 7.62
N GLN A 38 -5.17 -2.43 7.42
CA GLN A 38 -5.87 -3.31 8.37
C GLN A 38 -4.91 -3.98 9.36
N GLU A 39 -3.60 -3.72 9.22
CA GLU A 39 -2.53 -4.21 10.10
C GLU A 39 -2.46 -5.74 10.27
N LEU A 40 -3.09 -6.51 9.40
CA LEU A 40 -3.12 -7.97 9.49
C LEU A 40 -1.72 -8.58 9.32
N LYS A 41 -1.47 -9.69 10.00
CA LYS A 41 -0.28 -10.52 9.82
C LYS A 41 -0.40 -11.38 8.56
N TYR A 42 0.72 -11.86 8.04
CA TYR A 42 0.68 -12.67 6.81
C TYR A 42 -0.06 -13.98 6.99
N GLU A 43 -0.02 -14.55 8.19
CA GLU A 43 -0.72 -15.77 8.57
C GLU A 43 -2.23 -15.57 8.50
N GLU A 44 -2.74 -14.45 9.03
CA GLU A 44 -4.17 -14.10 8.99
C GLU A 44 -4.64 -13.87 7.54
N ILE A 45 -3.84 -13.16 6.74
CA ILE A 45 -4.13 -12.94 5.31
C ILE A 45 -4.09 -14.27 4.54
N SER A 46 -3.17 -15.18 4.90
CA SER A 46 -3.01 -16.51 4.31
C SER A 46 -4.26 -17.35 4.51
N GLU A 47 -4.86 -17.28 5.69
CA GLU A 47 -6.13 -17.95 6.02
C GLU A 47 -7.31 -17.33 5.25
N ILE A 48 -7.42 -16.00 5.23
CA ILE A 48 -8.51 -15.28 4.54
C ILE A 48 -8.50 -15.55 3.03
N LEU A 49 -7.32 -15.52 2.41
CA LEU A 49 -7.18 -15.62 0.96
C LEU A 49 -6.86 -17.05 0.47
N ASN A 50 -6.77 -18.01 1.40
CA ASN A 50 -6.43 -19.42 1.12
C ASN A 50 -5.24 -19.57 0.16
N THR A 51 -4.13 -18.89 0.45
CA THR A 51 -2.91 -18.86 -0.36
C THR A 51 -1.68 -18.90 0.55
N SER A 52 -0.49 -19.19 0.02
CA SER A 52 0.72 -19.26 0.83
C SER A 52 1.23 -17.89 1.31
N VAL A 53 1.77 -17.86 2.54
CA VAL A 53 2.50 -16.71 3.12
C VAL A 53 3.63 -16.23 2.21
N GLY A 54 4.36 -17.15 1.56
CA GLY A 54 5.42 -16.80 0.61
C GLY A 54 4.90 -16.00 -0.57
N GLY A 55 3.76 -16.40 -1.14
CA GLY A 55 3.10 -15.67 -2.22
C GLY A 55 2.60 -14.29 -1.79
N LEU A 56 2.12 -14.16 -0.54
CA LEU A 56 1.69 -12.88 0.03
C LEU A 56 2.87 -11.92 0.21
N LYS A 57 3.99 -12.40 0.77
CA LYS A 57 5.22 -11.60 0.94
C LYS A 57 5.74 -11.08 -0.40
N ALA A 58 5.77 -11.94 -1.43
CA ALA A 58 6.17 -11.53 -2.77
C ALA A 58 5.21 -10.48 -3.35
N SER A 59 3.89 -10.69 -3.22
CA SER A 59 2.88 -9.73 -3.67
C SER A 59 3.01 -8.37 -2.97
N TYR A 60 3.19 -8.37 -1.65
CA TYR A 60 3.38 -7.15 -0.86
C TYR A 60 4.65 -6.41 -1.24
N HIS A 61 5.78 -7.12 -1.38
CA HIS A 61 7.04 -6.50 -1.79
C HIS A 61 6.94 -5.84 -3.18
N LEU A 62 6.29 -6.50 -4.14
CA LEU A 62 6.04 -5.92 -5.46
C LEU A 62 5.12 -4.70 -5.39
N ALA A 63 4.10 -4.72 -4.51
CA ALA A 63 3.24 -3.57 -4.25
C ALA A 63 4.06 -2.37 -3.76
N VAL A 64 4.85 -2.55 -2.69
CA VAL A 64 5.70 -1.50 -2.12
C VAL A 64 6.65 -0.92 -3.16
N LYS A 65 7.35 -1.76 -3.93
CA LYS A 65 8.27 -1.30 -4.97
C LYS A 65 7.59 -0.43 -6.03
N LYS A 66 6.36 -0.78 -6.44
CA LYS A 66 5.59 0.02 -7.40
C LYS A 66 5.11 1.33 -6.81
N LEU A 67 4.69 1.35 -5.54
CA LEU A 67 4.32 2.57 -4.85
C LEU A 67 5.52 3.51 -4.69
N GLU A 68 6.68 2.98 -4.28
CA GLU A 68 7.93 3.74 -4.21
C GLU A 68 8.34 4.30 -5.57
N GLN A 69 8.16 3.53 -6.64
CA GLN A 69 8.45 4.01 -7.99
C GLN A 69 7.52 5.15 -8.39
N TYR A 70 6.21 4.97 -8.21
CA TYR A 70 5.20 6.00 -8.52
C TYR A 70 5.49 7.31 -7.78
N LEU A 71 5.78 7.23 -6.48
CA LEU A 71 6.01 8.41 -5.63
C LEU A 71 7.38 9.08 -5.83
N LYS A 72 8.30 8.43 -6.57
CA LYS A 72 9.61 9.02 -6.95
C LYS A 72 9.61 9.60 -8.36
N GLU A 73 8.61 9.26 -9.16
CA GLU A 73 8.44 9.73 -10.54
C GLU A 73 7.54 10.98 -10.64
N ASP A 74 6.85 11.36 -9.55
CA ASP A 74 6.22 12.69 -9.32
C ASP A 74 7.17 13.62 -8.54
#